data_AF-A0A1V9F0Z3-F1
#
_entry.id   AF-A0A1V9F0Z3-F1
#
_cell.length_a   1.000
_cell.length_b   1.000
_cell.length_c   1.000
_cell.angle_alpha   90.00
_cell.angle_beta   90.00
_cell.angle_gamma   90.00
#
_symmetry.space_group_name_H-M   'P 1'
#
loop_
_entity.id
_entity.type
_entity.pdbx_description
1 polymer ?
#
loop_
_entity_poly.entity_id
_entity_poly.type
_entity_poly.pdbx_seq_one_letter_code
_entity_poly.pdbx_strand_id
1 'polypeptide(L)'
;MKRFLVSWPVLLLAVFVVSSCGKEKSVEEDVSQYYIKCKIGSVDKTFKYALTAQKVAVSSTETNYTFSGQANKDPNNLEGVGFTIRFQIPPATGTTYKETDPTNDYLLACIYNPNTNDQSKMFSSDGAEDNPFQITFTEITATSISGTFSGKLYPLTSSDHTGDSAVLSNGQFKLKLQ
;
A
#
# COMPACT_ATOMS: atom_id res chain seq x y z
N MET A 1 -42.28 48.89 58.46
CA MET A 1 -42.54 47.81 59.44
C MET A 1 -43.43 46.76 58.79
N LYS A 2 -43.17 45.46 59.07
CA LYS A 2 -43.95 44.23 58.75
C LYS A 2 -43.95 43.83 57.26
N ARG A 3 -43.14 42.88 56.75
CA ARG A 3 -42.92 41.41 56.98
C ARG A 3 -44.05 40.49 56.46
N PHE A 4 -43.59 39.28 56.04
CA PHE A 4 -44.26 38.06 55.55
C PHE A 4 -44.34 37.93 54.01
N LEU A 5 -43.50 37.15 53.29
CA LEU A 5 -43.10 35.71 53.31
C LEU A 5 -44.27 34.73 53.15
N VAL A 6 -44.42 34.09 51.96
CA VAL A 6 -44.81 32.68 51.67
C VAL A 6 -44.51 32.47 50.16
N SER A 7 -43.45 31.77 49.72
CA SER A 7 -43.20 30.31 49.59
C SER A 7 -43.93 29.61 48.43
N TRP A 8 -43.15 28.81 47.66
CA TRP A 8 -43.45 27.69 46.72
C TRP A 8 -43.41 27.90 45.19
N PRO A 9 -43.06 26.86 44.38
CA PRO A 9 -41.83 26.07 44.34
C PRO A 9 -40.99 26.36 43.08
N VAL A 10 -39.69 26.09 43.19
CA VAL A 10 -38.75 25.89 42.10
C VAL A 10 -39.18 24.66 41.28
N LEU A 11 -39.66 24.87 40.05
CA LEU A 11 -39.81 23.80 39.06
C LEU A 11 -38.46 23.61 38.36
N LEU A 12 -37.69 22.66 38.87
CA LEU A 12 -36.43 22.19 38.29
C LEU A 12 -36.75 21.41 37.01
N LEU A 13 -36.74 22.11 35.87
CA LEU A 13 -36.83 21.48 34.56
C LEU A 13 -35.45 20.86 34.25
N ALA A 14 -35.31 19.57 34.55
CA ALA A 14 -34.17 18.78 34.13
C ALA A 14 -34.20 18.62 32.60
N VAL A 15 -33.45 19.50 31.91
CA VAL A 15 -33.14 19.31 30.49
C VAL A 15 -32.19 18.13 30.40
N PHE A 16 -32.73 16.95 30.07
CA PHE A 16 -31.94 15.82 29.59
C PHE A 16 -31.32 16.22 28.25
N VAL A 17 -30.12 16.80 28.31
CA VAL A 17 -29.22 16.87 27.15
C VAL A 17 -28.76 15.45 26.91
N VAL A 18 -29.52 14.70 26.12
CA VAL A 18 -29.00 13.53 25.43
C VAL A 18 -27.92 14.03 24.49
N SER A 19 -26.69 14.07 25.00
CA SER A 19 -25.48 14.06 24.19
C SER A 19 -25.58 12.82 23.31
N SER A 20 -26.21 13.00 22.15
CA SER A 20 -26.13 12.09 21.02
C SER A 20 -24.66 11.98 20.72
N CYS A 21 -24.06 10.93 21.27
CA CYS A 21 -22.76 10.44 20.91
C CYS A 21 -22.85 10.21 19.40
N GLY A 22 -22.38 11.21 18.65
CA GLY A 22 -22.26 11.11 17.20
C GLY A 22 -21.32 9.95 16.98
N LYS A 23 -21.89 8.79 16.65
CA LYS A 23 -21.17 7.78 15.90
C LYS A 23 -20.64 8.52 14.69
N GLU A 24 -19.36 8.86 14.73
CA GLU A 24 -18.63 9.23 13.54
C GLU A 24 -18.94 8.13 12.54
N LYS A 25 -19.73 8.48 11.52
CA LYS A 25 -19.81 7.65 10.34
C LYS A 25 -18.38 7.58 9.87
N SER A 26 -17.72 6.45 10.09
CA SER A 26 -16.52 6.10 9.35
C SER A 26 -16.91 6.31 7.90
N VAL A 27 -16.41 7.40 7.29
CA VAL A 27 -16.47 7.57 5.86
C VAL A 27 -15.80 6.31 5.35
N GLU A 28 -16.58 5.37 4.84
CA GLU A 28 -16.03 4.28 4.03
C GLU A 28 -15.33 5.02 2.89
N GLU A 29 -14.02 5.21 3.03
CA GLU A 29 -13.19 5.69 1.95
C GLU A 29 -13.50 4.80 0.77
N ASP A 30 -13.78 5.41 -0.37
CA ASP A 30 -14.09 4.68 -1.59
C ASP A 30 -12.86 3.86 -2.01
N VAL A 31 -12.77 2.64 -1.46
CA VAL A 31 -11.67 1.69 -1.68
C VAL A 31 -11.64 1.22 -3.13
N SER A 32 -12.67 1.52 -3.93
CA SER A 32 -12.72 1.17 -5.35
C SER A 32 -11.69 1.93 -6.19
N GLN A 33 -11.18 3.07 -5.70
CA GLN A 33 -10.28 3.93 -6.47
C GLN A 33 -8.80 3.52 -6.40
N TYR A 34 -8.39 2.77 -5.37
CA TYR A 34 -6.99 2.39 -5.14
C TYR A 34 -6.80 0.87 -5.30
N TYR A 35 -5.70 0.47 -5.91
CA TYR A 35 -5.43 -0.92 -6.24
C TYR A 35 -3.97 -1.15 -6.64
N ILE A 36 -3.58 -2.43 -6.60
CA ILE A 36 -2.49 -3.01 -7.38
C ILE A 36 -3.10 -4.16 -8.19
N LYS A 37 -2.90 -4.17 -9.51
CA LYS A 37 -3.42 -5.20 -10.42
C LYS A 37 -2.30 -5.69 -11.30
N CYS A 38 -2.28 -6.98 -11.60
CA CYS A 38 -1.35 -7.57 -12.56
C CYS A 38 -1.86 -8.95 -12.98
N LYS A 39 -1.15 -9.57 -13.91
CA LYS A 39 -1.19 -11.01 -14.14
C LYS A 39 0.00 -11.66 -13.47
N ILE A 40 -0.25 -12.79 -12.82
CA ILE A 40 0.80 -13.70 -12.33
C ILE A 40 0.68 -14.98 -13.13
N GLY A 41 1.64 -15.21 -14.04
CA GLY A 41 1.48 -16.17 -15.12
C GLY A 41 0.28 -15.78 -16.00
N SER A 42 -0.71 -16.67 -16.13
CA SER A 42 -1.95 -16.41 -16.89
C SER A 42 -3.12 -15.90 -16.05
N VAL A 43 -2.96 -15.76 -14.73
CA VAL A 43 -4.05 -15.46 -13.80
C VAL A 43 -4.08 -13.97 -13.47
N ASP A 44 -5.24 -13.33 -13.69
CA ASP A 44 -5.48 -11.96 -13.26
C ASP A 44 -5.56 -11.87 -11.73
N LYS A 45 -4.82 -10.92 -11.15
CA LYS A 45 -4.76 -10.64 -9.72
C LYS A 45 -5.12 -9.18 -9.44
N THR A 46 -5.86 -8.97 -8.38
CA THR A 46 -6.18 -7.63 -7.84
C THR A 46 -5.93 -7.64 -6.35
N PHE A 47 -5.01 -6.79 -5.91
CA PHE A 47 -4.72 -6.51 -4.52
C PHE A 47 -5.33 -5.16 -4.18
N LYS A 48 -6.34 -5.15 -3.31
CA LYS A 48 -7.14 -3.96 -2.99
C LYS A 48 -7.47 -3.82 -1.50
N TYR A 49 -6.91 -4.71 -0.68
CA TYR A 49 -7.04 -4.69 0.77
C TYR A 49 -5.70 -4.39 1.41
N ALA A 50 -5.73 -3.81 2.61
CA ALA A 50 -4.53 -3.41 3.35
C ALA A 50 -3.51 -2.64 2.49
N LEU A 51 -4.01 -1.78 1.59
CA LEU A 51 -3.16 -1.04 0.66
C LEU A 51 -2.28 -0.07 1.43
N THR A 52 -1.00 -0.09 1.13
CA THR A 52 0.00 0.82 1.69
C THR A 52 0.76 1.47 0.55
N ALA A 53 0.94 2.79 0.63
CA ALA A 53 1.95 3.51 -0.12
C ALA A 53 2.55 4.57 0.80
N GLN A 54 3.81 4.40 1.16
CA GLN A 54 4.51 5.26 2.10
C GLN A 54 5.71 5.91 1.44
N LYS A 55 5.93 7.19 1.75
CA LYS A 55 7.15 7.93 1.38
C LYS A 55 7.90 8.30 2.65
N VAL A 56 9.09 7.73 2.85
CA VAL A 56 9.92 7.95 4.04
C VAL A 56 11.26 8.52 3.63
N ALA A 57 11.64 9.68 4.19
CA ALA A 57 13.00 10.17 4.08
C ALA A 57 13.94 9.28 4.93
N VAL A 58 14.92 8.66 4.28
CA VAL A 58 15.92 7.80 4.94
C VAL A 58 17.13 8.64 5.37
N SER A 59 17.49 9.63 4.57
CA SER A 59 18.53 10.61 4.86
C SER A 59 18.13 11.97 4.25
N SER A 60 19.05 12.95 4.25
CA SER A 60 18.85 14.22 3.54
C SER A 60 18.80 14.06 2.01
N THR A 61 19.29 12.95 1.47
CA THR A 61 19.40 12.70 0.03
C THR A 61 18.63 11.44 -0.40
N GLU A 62 18.26 10.56 0.54
CA GLU A 62 17.60 9.31 0.23
C GLU A 62 16.11 9.31 0.62
N THR A 63 15.26 8.88 -0.30
CA THR A 63 13.83 8.67 -0.06
C THR A 63 13.44 7.24 -0.41
N ASN A 64 12.75 6.57 0.49
CA ASN A 64 12.20 5.24 0.27
C ASN A 64 10.70 5.32 0.00
N TYR A 65 10.26 4.70 -1.08
CA TYR A 65 8.86 4.45 -1.36
C TYR A 65 8.56 2.97 -1.18
N THR A 66 7.58 2.65 -0.35
CA THR A 66 7.11 1.28 -0.13
C THR A 66 5.66 1.16 -0.53
N PHE A 67 5.34 0.13 -1.31
CA PHE A 67 3.99 -0.16 -1.79
C PHE A 67 3.61 -1.59 -1.44
N SER A 68 2.37 -1.82 -1.00
CA SER A 68 1.87 -3.17 -0.79
C SER A 68 0.35 -3.27 -0.86
N GLY A 69 -0.14 -4.48 -1.06
CA GLY A 69 -1.56 -4.80 -1.02
C GLY A 69 -1.81 -6.30 -0.84
N GLN A 70 -2.98 -6.61 -0.28
CA GLN A 70 -3.50 -7.96 -0.12
C GLN A 70 -4.64 -8.25 -1.11
N ALA A 71 -4.73 -9.49 -1.57
CA ALA A 71 -5.76 -9.96 -2.48
C ALA A 71 -7.11 -10.16 -1.77
N ASN A 72 -7.09 -10.41 -0.46
CA ASN A 72 -8.28 -10.69 0.35
C ASN A 72 -8.25 -9.88 1.67
N LYS A 73 -9.43 -9.65 2.27
CA LYS A 73 -9.60 -9.03 3.58
C LYS A 73 -9.48 -10.05 4.74
N ASP A 74 -9.64 -11.33 4.46
CA ASP A 74 -9.48 -12.41 5.44
C ASP A 74 -8.05 -12.42 5.99
N PRO A 75 -7.83 -12.24 7.31
CA PRO A 75 -6.49 -12.23 7.90
C PRO A 75 -5.74 -13.56 7.76
N ASN A 76 -6.43 -14.67 7.44
CA ASN A 76 -5.80 -15.96 7.17
C ASN A 76 -5.35 -16.12 5.72
N ASN A 77 -5.73 -15.19 4.85
CA ASN A 77 -5.27 -15.15 3.47
C ASN A 77 -4.10 -14.18 3.36
N LEU A 78 -2.91 -14.73 3.15
CA LEU A 78 -1.65 -14.03 3.06
C LEU A 78 -1.28 -13.67 1.61
N GLU A 79 -2.19 -13.89 0.64
CA GLU A 79 -1.90 -13.53 -0.74
C GLU A 79 -1.70 -12.03 -0.86
N GLY A 80 -0.50 -11.62 -1.25
CA GLY A 80 -0.11 -10.22 -1.28
C GLY A 80 1.09 -9.96 -2.17
N VAL A 81 1.19 -8.71 -2.60
CA VAL A 81 2.33 -8.19 -3.36
C VAL A 81 2.84 -6.94 -2.67
N GLY A 82 4.15 -6.76 -2.67
CA GLY A 82 4.78 -5.54 -2.22
C GLY A 82 6.01 -5.23 -3.04
N PHE A 83 6.30 -3.96 -3.22
CA PHE A 83 7.51 -3.50 -3.88
C PHE A 83 8.00 -2.20 -3.27
N THR A 84 9.31 -2.02 -3.30
CA THR A 84 10.01 -0.90 -2.67
C THR A 84 10.99 -0.32 -3.66
N ILE A 85 11.05 1.01 -3.75
CA ILE A 85 12.13 1.71 -4.44
C ILE A 85 12.75 2.76 -3.51
N ARG A 86 14.06 2.66 -3.32
CA ARG A 86 14.86 3.67 -2.63
C ARG A 86 15.54 4.53 -3.67
N PHE A 87 15.39 5.83 -3.56
CA PHE A 87 15.93 6.82 -4.47
C PHE A 87 16.99 7.68 -3.79
N GLN A 88 18.12 7.89 -4.45
CA GLN A 88 19.14 8.91 -4.13
C GLN A 88 18.91 10.23 -4.89
N ILE A 89 18.04 10.20 -5.91
CA ILE A 89 17.59 11.36 -6.68
C ILE A 89 16.06 11.40 -6.73
N PRO A 90 15.40 12.57 -6.84
CA PRO A 90 13.95 12.62 -6.96
C PRO A 90 13.41 11.77 -8.13
N PRO A 91 12.33 10.98 -7.93
CA PRO A 91 11.72 10.24 -9.03
C PRO A 91 11.13 11.18 -10.07
N ALA A 92 11.21 10.77 -11.33
CA ALA A 92 10.64 11.44 -12.48
C ALA A 92 9.45 10.64 -13.03
N THR A 93 8.34 11.30 -13.30
CA THR A 93 7.21 10.69 -13.98
C THR A 93 7.55 10.39 -15.44
N GLY A 94 7.00 9.30 -15.97
CA GLY A 94 7.29 8.81 -17.33
C GLY A 94 8.59 8.01 -17.44
N THR A 95 9.42 7.98 -16.39
CA THR A 95 10.66 7.18 -16.37
C THR A 95 10.38 5.78 -15.87
N THR A 96 10.96 4.78 -16.56
CA THR A 96 10.98 3.38 -16.13
C THR A 96 12.27 3.10 -15.37
N TYR A 97 12.13 2.62 -14.15
CA TYR A 97 13.20 2.17 -13.27
C TYR A 97 13.25 0.64 -13.30
N LYS A 98 14.44 0.06 -13.47
CA LYS A 98 14.67 -1.39 -13.55
C LYS A 98 15.77 -1.79 -12.60
N GLU A 99 15.66 -2.98 -12.01
CA GLU A 99 16.71 -3.50 -11.11
C GLU A 99 18.08 -3.63 -11.77
N THR A 100 18.13 -3.83 -13.09
CA THR A 100 19.36 -4.02 -13.86
C THR A 100 19.93 -2.72 -14.45
N ASP A 101 19.34 -1.56 -14.14
CA ASP A 101 19.93 -0.31 -14.61
C ASP A 101 21.32 -0.13 -14.00
N PRO A 102 22.34 0.32 -14.77
CA PRO A 102 23.72 0.36 -14.30
C PRO A 102 24.02 1.51 -13.31
N THR A 103 22.99 2.23 -12.87
CA THR A 103 23.13 3.38 -11.96
C THR A 103 22.99 2.96 -10.49
N ASN A 104 23.60 3.74 -9.60
CA ASN A 104 23.40 3.62 -8.15
C ASN A 104 22.34 4.61 -7.61
N ASP A 105 21.66 5.34 -8.50
CA ASP A 105 20.69 6.36 -8.13
C ASP A 105 19.44 5.81 -7.42
N TYR A 106 19.21 4.50 -7.52
CA TYR A 106 18.10 3.84 -6.85
C TYR A 106 18.33 2.34 -6.63
N LEU A 107 17.56 1.77 -5.72
CA LEU A 107 17.45 0.33 -5.48
C LEU A 107 15.98 -0.06 -5.52
N LEU A 108 15.64 -1.08 -6.31
CA LEU A 108 14.28 -1.56 -6.51
C LEU A 108 14.19 -3.02 -6.03
N ALA A 109 13.04 -3.41 -5.46
CA ALA A 109 12.75 -4.80 -5.12
C ALA A 109 11.23 -5.06 -5.13
N CYS A 110 10.84 -6.31 -5.41
CA CYS A 110 9.47 -6.81 -5.36
C CYS A 110 9.40 -8.14 -4.61
N ILE A 111 8.31 -8.38 -3.90
CA ILE A 111 7.96 -9.65 -3.27
C ILE A 111 6.51 -10.00 -3.58
N TYR A 112 6.26 -11.27 -3.86
CA TYR A 112 4.92 -11.87 -3.95
C TYR A 112 4.80 -13.06 -3.00
N ASN A 113 3.74 -13.04 -2.18
CA ASN A 113 3.34 -14.17 -1.34
C ASN A 113 2.09 -14.83 -1.95
N PRO A 114 2.14 -16.10 -2.38
CA PRO A 114 1.00 -16.82 -2.97
C PRO A 114 0.04 -17.42 -1.92
N ASN A 115 -0.18 -16.75 -0.78
CA ASN A 115 -0.93 -17.26 0.38
C ASN A 115 -0.25 -18.40 1.15
N THR A 116 0.98 -18.18 1.60
CA THR A 116 1.77 -19.16 2.35
C THR A 116 2.48 -18.53 3.54
N ASN A 117 2.69 -19.32 4.59
CA ASN A 117 3.59 -18.99 5.70
C ASN A 117 5.03 -19.50 5.49
N ASP A 118 5.22 -20.37 4.50
CA ASP A 118 6.52 -20.95 4.14
C ASP A 118 7.27 -19.98 3.22
N GLN A 119 8.36 -19.40 3.72
CA GLN A 119 9.18 -18.44 2.97
C GLN A 119 9.78 -19.03 1.70
N SER A 120 10.05 -20.33 1.65
CA SER A 120 10.60 -20.99 0.45
C SER A 120 9.63 -21.01 -0.73
N LYS A 121 8.34 -20.72 -0.47
CA LYS A 121 7.27 -20.63 -1.47
C LYS A 121 6.88 -19.19 -1.80
N MET A 122 7.58 -18.21 -1.23
CA MET A 122 7.44 -16.80 -1.62
C MET A 122 8.38 -16.51 -2.78
N PHE A 123 8.07 -15.46 -3.52
CA PHE A 123 8.87 -15.03 -4.65
C PHE A 123 9.39 -13.61 -4.44
N SER A 124 10.63 -13.35 -4.83
CA SER A 124 11.22 -12.02 -4.86
C SER A 124 11.88 -11.73 -6.20
N SER A 125 12.02 -10.46 -6.52
CA SER A 125 12.92 -10.03 -7.57
C SER A 125 14.37 -10.14 -7.08
N ASP A 126 15.32 -10.30 -7.99
CA ASP A 126 16.71 -10.61 -7.69
C ASP A 126 17.72 -9.92 -8.62
N GLY A 127 17.26 -8.98 -9.45
CA GLY A 127 18.12 -8.29 -10.40
C GLY A 127 18.64 -9.14 -11.55
N ALA A 128 18.05 -10.32 -11.83
CA ALA A 128 18.39 -11.10 -13.01
C ALA A 128 18.08 -10.34 -14.32
N GLU A 129 18.96 -10.46 -15.31
CA GLU A 129 18.81 -9.79 -16.62
C GLU A 129 17.62 -10.32 -17.44
N ASP A 130 17.21 -11.57 -17.22
CA ASP A 130 16.07 -12.18 -17.90
C ASP A 130 14.74 -11.69 -17.29
N ASN A 131 14.24 -10.56 -17.80
CA ASN A 131 13.00 -9.89 -17.39
C ASN A 131 13.05 -9.31 -15.97
N PRO A 132 13.92 -8.32 -15.72
CA PRO A 132 14.09 -7.69 -14.40
C PRO A 132 12.80 -7.03 -13.93
N PHE A 133 12.64 -6.92 -12.61
CA PHE A 133 11.55 -6.13 -12.08
C PHE A 133 11.74 -4.66 -12.45
N GLN A 134 10.66 -4.04 -12.90
CA GLN A 134 10.65 -2.65 -13.36
C GLN A 134 9.35 -1.94 -12.98
N ILE A 135 9.46 -0.65 -12.72
CA ILE A 135 8.33 0.24 -12.38
C ILE A 135 8.43 1.51 -13.22
N THR A 136 7.28 1.97 -13.73
CA THR A 136 7.14 3.28 -14.36
C THR A 136 6.14 4.10 -13.56
N PHE A 137 6.54 5.26 -13.04
CA PHE A 137 5.60 6.17 -12.38
C PHE A 137 4.89 7.02 -13.43
N THR A 138 3.56 6.91 -13.53
CA THR A 138 2.75 7.75 -14.41
C THR A 138 2.31 9.03 -13.74
N GLU A 139 2.11 9.01 -12.42
CA GLU A 139 1.69 10.16 -11.64
C GLU A 139 2.28 10.07 -10.22
N ILE A 140 2.82 11.17 -9.72
CA ILE A 140 3.23 11.31 -8.31
C ILE A 140 2.70 12.67 -7.84
N THR A 141 1.76 12.66 -6.91
CA THR A 141 1.23 13.86 -6.27
C THR A 141 1.53 13.85 -4.77
N ALA A 142 1.05 14.85 -4.04
CA ALA A 142 1.15 14.87 -2.59
C ALA A 142 0.32 13.77 -1.90
N THR A 143 -0.71 13.22 -2.56
CA THR A 143 -1.69 12.31 -1.94
C THR A 143 -1.92 11.02 -2.71
N SER A 144 -1.37 10.92 -3.92
CA SER A 144 -1.54 9.75 -4.80
C SER A 144 -0.27 9.43 -5.55
N ILE A 145 -0.12 8.15 -5.88
CA ILE A 145 0.92 7.66 -6.78
C ILE A 145 0.34 6.58 -7.67
N SER A 146 0.66 6.64 -8.96
CA SER A 146 0.21 5.65 -9.94
C SER A 146 1.31 5.29 -10.92
N GLY A 147 1.19 4.11 -11.50
CA GLY A 147 2.19 3.62 -12.43
C GLY A 147 1.90 2.23 -12.96
N THR A 148 2.89 1.71 -13.69
CA THR A 148 2.91 0.35 -14.22
C THR A 148 4.09 -0.42 -13.67
N PHE A 149 4.00 -1.74 -13.65
CA PHE A 149 5.12 -2.60 -13.28
C PHE A 149 5.08 -3.93 -14.04
N SER A 150 6.23 -4.59 -14.11
CA SER A 150 6.38 -5.94 -14.65
C SER A 150 7.69 -6.54 -14.17
N GLY A 151 7.85 -7.84 -14.30
CA GLY A 151 9.11 -8.52 -14.03
C GLY A 151 8.92 -9.99 -13.74
N LYS A 152 10.03 -10.71 -13.62
CA LYS A 152 10.07 -12.09 -13.20
C LYS A 152 10.56 -12.14 -11.75
N LEU A 153 9.86 -12.92 -10.92
CA LEU A 153 10.23 -13.18 -9.55
C LEU A 153 10.66 -14.64 -9.41
N TYR A 154 11.58 -14.89 -8.49
CA TYR A 154 12.21 -16.17 -8.24
C TYR A 154 11.99 -16.57 -6.79
N PRO A 155 12.13 -17.86 -6.43
CA PRO A 155 11.88 -18.31 -5.07
C PRO A 155 12.80 -17.56 -4.11
N LEU A 156 12.21 -16.96 -3.06
CA LEU A 156 12.89 -16.04 -2.14
C LEU A 156 14.16 -16.63 -1.52
N THR A 157 14.19 -17.96 -1.32
CA THR A 157 15.30 -18.65 -0.69
C THR A 157 16.23 -19.37 -1.68
N SER A 158 15.96 -19.31 -2.99
CA SER A 158 16.82 -19.94 -4.00
C SER A 158 17.90 -18.97 -4.48
N SER A 159 19.14 -19.47 -4.58
CA SER A 159 20.28 -18.72 -5.11
C SER A 159 20.62 -19.05 -6.56
N ASP A 160 19.95 -20.03 -7.18
CA ASP A 160 20.37 -20.56 -8.49
C ASP A 160 19.44 -20.21 -9.65
N HIS A 161 18.34 -19.49 -9.40
CA HIS A 161 17.32 -19.10 -10.39
C HIS A 161 16.76 -20.25 -11.24
N THR A 162 16.99 -21.52 -10.86
CA THR A 162 16.61 -22.71 -11.63
C THR A 162 15.23 -23.27 -11.24
N GLY A 163 14.57 -22.66 -10.25
CA GLY A 163 13.27 -23.08 -9.75
C GLY A 163 12.07 -22.46 -10.45
N ASP A 164 10.87 -22.74 -9.91
CA ASP A 164 9.62 -22.11 -10.33
C ASP A 164 9.74 -20.58 -10.26
N SER A 165 9.15 -19.87 -11.22
CA SER A 165 9.14 -18.41 -11.26
C SER A 165 7.74 -17.85 -11.35
N ALA A 166 7.55 -16.66 -10.79
CA ALA A 166 6.31 -15.91 -10.90
C ALA A 166 6.52 -14.72 -11.84
N VAL A 167 5.92 -14.77 -13.03
CA VAL A 167 5.99 -13.68 -14.01
C VAL A 167 4.86 -12.69 -13.76
N LEU A 168 5.22 -11.47 -13.36
CA LEU A 168 4.34 -10.32 -13.25
C LEU A 168 4.23 -9.62 -14.61
N SER A 169 3.02 -9.54 -15.17
CA SER A 169 2.76 -8.82 -16.42
C SER A 169 1.52 -7.93 -16.30
N ASN A 170 1.40 -6.94 -17.20
CA ASN A 170 0.29 -5.99 -17.21
C ASN A 170 0.04 -5.33 -15.84
N GLY A 171 1.11 -5.08 -15.08
CA GLY A 171 1.03 -4.51 -13.74
C GLY A 171 0.62 -3.04 -13.80
N GLN A 172 -0.34 -2.66 -12.98
CA GLN A 172 -0.85 -1.31 -12.80
C GLN A 172 -1.12 -1.06 -11.32
N PHE A 173 -0.79 0.13 -10.83
CA PHE A 173 -1.15 0.53 -9.48
C PHE A 173 -1.65 1.97 -9.44
N LYS A 174 -2.54 2.23 -8.49
CA LYS A 174 -2.95 3.56 -8.06
C LYS A 174 -3.15 3.48 -6.56
N LEU A 175 -2.36 4.22 -5.80
CA LEU A 175 -2.31 4.13 -4.34
C LEU A 175 -2.43 5.51 -3.72
N LYS A 176 -2.96 5.57 -2.51
CA LYS A 176 -2.98 6.78 -1.68
C LYS A 176 -1.65 6.91 -0.97
N LEU A 177 -0.91 7.97 -1.25
CA LEU A 177 0.37 8.23 -0.59
C LEU A 177 0.10 8.72 0.84
N GLN A 178 0.76 8.09 1.81
CA GLN A 178 0.69 8.38 3.24
C GLN A 178 1.97 9.03 3.74
#